data_AF-A0A0F9SXR6-F1
#
_entry.id   AF-A0A0F9SXR6-F1
#
_cell.length_a   1.000
_cell.length_b   1.000
_cell.length_c   1.000
_cell.angle_alpha   90.00
_cell.angle_beta   90.00
_cell.angle_gamma   90.00
#
_symmetry.space_group_name_H-M   'P 1'
#
loop_
_entity.id
_entity.type
_entity.pdbx_description
1 polymer ?
#
loop_
_entity_poly.entity_id
_entity_poly.type
_entity_poly.pdbx_seq_one_letter_code
_entity_poly.pdbx_strand_id
1 'polypeptide(L)'
;MISTITFGDFTLNASNGVSVNIFREKSAAERDTAILRPARDRGVDIISLTPGAQILEIKGTLLGTVNSISTYQTRVRDFVAVFQQKASLILTATDGVFAYEDCICLNPSSILREEEHFNIDYIPFTIQLLAPRGYAIETTLTENSFLDITGSPFSSEVSIGGSLRPDPIITLTLDSTGGNAITALTFLNKTTNESISVATNFVSDDVVVIDGRAKEVTYNTRAKRFTGLIPRTVLGTNQFRTTVETASTIHQSQTGSDNVRSVFGNTELAQQINPDSNISVPQIDLLLKKITGTAFNLASYDNFNDNSFDTSLWTQTGGTNAVEQNQRLEFQATAPSSHAVTSDETDFEGMKFDIARLTAGTSGETNATHYCQLSASGGLNIRIYLFLQAGTSTIRVDGIDQKTISGVDKTWEFRPVGNNIEIYADGSLEHTVVGQTFAGAGQIEINNAPPSGTQGFYVDNIQKYTGTAQTSNDDITVEIQTDNGGEPSGTVVTSASAIILESSVTEDDFTIIPVTFSTPPSLTSGVDYHIVLTQAGGDAQNFYSFKINTAGDYTQGKINVSTDAGSTWTAQALEDLWFKLYDSFPTDFNLDVEFDYFLTHHSVA
;
A
#
# COMPACT_ATOMS: atom_id res chain seq x y z
N MET A 1 -0.73 -40.68 -14.83
CA MET A 1 -2.21 -40.65 -14.93
C MET A 1 -2.73 -39.91 -13.70
N ILE A 2 -3.80 -39.13 -13.85
CA ILE A 2 -4.44 -38.45 -12.72
C ILE A 2 -5.28 -39.49 -11.96
N SER A 3 -5.01 -39.68 -10.67
CA SER A 3 -5.72 -40.61 -9.79
C SER A 3 -6.86 -39.94 -9.02
N THR A 4 -6.75 -38.64 -8.73
CA THR A 4 -7.77 -37.90 -7.98
C THR A 4 -7.81 -36.45 -8.43
N ILE A 5 -9.03 -35.90 -8.45
CA ILE A 5 -9.30 -34.49 -8.76
C ILE A 5 -10.13 -33.93 -7.61
N THR A 6 -9.69 -32.82 -7.03
CA THR A 6 -10.36 -32.15 -5.92
C THR A 6 -10.53 -30.66 -6.25
N PHE A 7 -11.71 -30.10 -6.03
CA PHE A 7 -12.00 -28.69 -6.23
C PHE A 7 -12.46 -28.08 -4.89
N GLY A 8 -11.64 -27.20 -4.31
CA GLY A 8 -11.79 -26.81 -2.91
C GLY A 8 -11.71 -28.04 -2.00
N ASP A 9 -12.74 -28.27 -1.19
CA ASP A 9 -12.84 -29.46 -0.34
C ASP A 9 -13.59 -30.63 -1.00
N PHE A 10 -14.11 -30.45 -2.22
CA PHE A 10 -14.92 -31.45 -2.90
C PHE A 10 -14.07 -32.34 -3.81
N THR A 11 -14.01 -33.64 -3.51
CA THR A 11 -13.28 -34.61 -4.34
C THR A 11 -14.20 -35.25 -5.39
N LEU A 12 -13.81 -35.19 -6.67
CA LEU A 12 -14.54 -35.78 -7.79
C LEU A 12 -14.21 -37.28 -7.90
N ASN A 13 -14.83 -38.09 -7.06
CA ASN A 13 -14.61 -39.53 -7.01
C ASN A 13 -15.91 -40.34 -6.85
N ALA A 14 -15.78 -41.67 -6.99
CA ALA A 14 -16.91 -42.58 -6.95
C ALA A 14 -17.62 -42.60 -5.59
N SER A 15 -16.93 -42.36 -4.47
CA SER A 15 -17.59 -42.24 -3.15
C SER A 15 -18.53 -41.05 -3.07
N ASN A 16 -18.22 -39.97 -3.80
CA ASN A 16 -19.12 -38.83 -3.98
C ASN A 16 -20.07 -39.01 -5.17
N GLY A 17 -20.17 -40.23 -5.71
CA GLY A 17 -20.96 -40.61 -6.89
C GLY A 17 -20.62 -39.80 -8.13
N VAL A 18 -19.37 -39.39 -8.28
CA VAL A 18 -18.84 -38.73 -9.46
C VAL A 18 -17.87 -39.69 -10.14
N SER A 19 -18.08 -39.98 -11.41
CA SER A 19 -17.12 -40.71 -12.23
C SER A 19 -16.51 -39.74 -13.23
N VAL A 20 -15.21 -39.45 -13.11
CA VAL A 20 -14.50 -38.60 -14.06
C VAL A 20 -13.99 -39.47 -15.21
N ASN A 21 -14.39 -39.12 -16.43
CA ASN A 21 -14.01 -39.85 -17.63
C ASN A 21 -12.82 -39.20 -18.35
N ILE A 22 -12.79 -37.86 -18.36
CA ILE A 22 -11.78 -37.10 -19.07
C ILE A 22 -11.41 -35.87 -18.24
N PHE A 23 -10.12 -35.74 -17.96
CA PHE A 23 -9.51 -34.46 -17.64
C PHE A 23 -8.64 -34.06 -18.84
N ARG A 24 -8.83 -32.86 -19.36
CA ARG A 24 -7.93 -32.31 -20.38
C ARG A 24 -7.72 -30.83 -20.19
N GLU A 25 -6.49 -30.42 -20.40
CA GLU A 25 -6.15 -29.04 -20.68
C GLU A 25 -6.70 -28.71 -22.06
N LYS A 26 -7.77 -27.90 -22.10
CA LYS A 26 -8.49 -27.63 -23.36
C LYS A 26 -7.65 -26.75 -24.28
N SER A 27 -6.82 -25.90 -23.70
CA SER A 27 -5.84 -25.06 -24.39
C SER A 27 -4.52 -25.10 -23.64
N ALA A 28 -3.42 -24.84 -24.35
CA ALA A 28 -2.23 -24.31 -23.68
C ALA A 28 -2.61 -22.99 -22.99
N ALA A 29 -1.88 -22.61 -21.95
CA ALA A 29 -1.99 -21.27 -21.38
C ALA A 29 -1.87 -20.25 -22.52
N GLU A 30 -2.86 -19.37 -22.64
CA GLU A 30 -2.74 -18.24 -23.56
C GLU A 30 -1.48 -17.46 -23.18
N ARG A 31 -0.80 -16.86 -24.15
CA ARG A 31 0.36 -16.02 -23.84
C ARG A 31 -0.06 -14.59 -24.02
N ASP A 32 -0.11 -13.85 -22.91
CA ASP A 32 -0.29 -12.42 -22.98
C ASP A 32 1.02 -11.80 -23.48
N THR A 33 0.93 -11.06 -24.57
CA THR A 33 2.07 -10.48 -25.28
C THR A 33 1.90 -8.97 -25.33
N ALA A 34 2.73 -8.25 -24.59
CA ALA A 34 2.83 -6.81 -24.76
C ALA A 34 3.74 -6.53 -25.94
N ILE A 35 3.18 -5.92 -26.97
CA ILE A 35 3.86 -5.69 -28.24
C ILE A 35 4.05 -4.18 -28.45
N LEU A 36 5.29 -3.74 -28.64
CA LEU A 36 5.64 -2.38 -29.06
C LEU A 36 5.79 -2.33 -30.58
N ARG A 37 5.22 -1.31 -31.21
CA ARG A 37 5.42 -1.02 -32.63
C ARG A 37 6.25 0.25 -32.78
N PRO A 38 7.59 0.16 -32.90
CA PRO A 38 8.43 1.34 -33.05
C PRO A 38 8.03 2.15 -34.28
N ALA A 39 7.98 3.48 -34.14
CA ALA A 39 7.65 4.35 -35.26
C ALA A 39 8.74 4.26 -36.34
N ARG A 40 8.31 4.09 -37.60
CA ARG A 40 9.15 4.04 -38.83
C ARG A 40 9.92 2.74 -39.08
N ASP A 41 9.81 1.74 -38.21
CA ASP A 41 10.37 0.40 -38.46
C ASP A 41 9.30 -0.60 -38.90
N ARG A 42 9.70 -1.59 -39.71
CA ARG A 42 8.86 -2.72 -40.09
C ARG A 42 9.05 -3.84 -39.07
N GLY A 43 8.03 -4.10 -38.26
CA GLY A 43 8.07 -5.20 -37.29
C GLY A 43 7.37 -4.83 -35.99
N VAL A 44 7.52 -5.71 -35.00
CA VAL A 44 7.05 -5.48 -33.64
C VAL A 44 8.07 -6.03 -32.64
N ASP A 45 8.29 -5.30 -31.56
CA ASP A 45 9.11 -5.75 -30.45
C ASP A 45 8.21 -6.34 -29.36
N ILE A 46 8.57 -7.51 -28.84
CA ILE A 46 7.86 -8.11 -27.71
C ILE A 46 8.47 -7.54 -26.43
N ILE A 47 7.72 -6.69 -25.73
CA ILE A 47 8.15 -6.10 -24.45
C ILE A 47 8.03 -7.14 -23.33
N SER A 48 6.92 -7.88 -23.30
CA SER A 48 6.68 -8.90 -22.29
C SER A 48 5.91 -10.09 -22.85
N LEU A 49 6.20 -11.25 -22.27
CA LEU A 49 5.52 -12.51 -22.54
C LEU A 49 5.17 -13.13 -21.19
N THR A 50 3.89 -13.12 -20.83
CA THR A 50 3.38 -13.68 -19.58
C THR A 50 2.44 -14.86 -19.88
N PRO A 51 2.47 -15.94 -19.09
CA PRO A 51 1.38 -16.90 -19.10
C PRO A 51 0.08 -16.16 -18.76
N GLY A 52 -0.88 -16.20 -19.67
CA GLY A 52 -2.26 -15.79 -19.45
C GLY A 52 -3.07 -16.96 -18.89
N ALA A 53 -4.38 -16.76 -18.75
CA ALA A 53 -5.25 -17.78 -18.18
C ALA A 53 -5.32 -19.06 -19.05
N GLN A 54 -5.63 -20.17 -18.40
CA GLN A 54 -5.85 -21.46 -19.07
C GLN A 54 -7.27 -21.96 -18.79
N ILE A 55 -7.91 -22.55 -19.79
CA ILE A 55 -9.21 -23.20 -19.62
C ILE A 55 -9.00 -24.71 -19.46
N LEU A 56 -9.41 -25.22 -18.32
CA LEU A 56 -9.40 -26.63 -17.97
C LEU A 56 -10.78 -27.23 -18.23
N GLU A 57 -10.84 -28.45 -18.77
CA GLU A 57 -12.11 -29.13 -19.02
C GLU A 57 -12.16 -30.48 -18.31
N ILE A 58 -13.19 -30.66 -17.49
CA ILE A 58 -13.45 -31.90 -16.75
C ILE A 58 -14.77 -32.48 -17.26
N LYS A 59 -14.75 -33.72 -17.72
CA LYS A 59 -15.95 -34.45 -18.12
C LYS A 59 -16.11 -35.71 -17.30
N GLY A 60 -17.35 -36.00 -16.96
CA GLY A 60 -17.68 -37.18 -16.19
C GLY A 60 -19.16 -37.47 -16.20
N THR A 61 -19.56 -38.38 -15.33
CA THR A 61 -20.95 -38.70 -15.03
C THR A 61 -21.20 -38.55 -13.54
N LEU A 62 -22.28 -37.87 -13.19
CA LEU A 62 -22.83 -37.84 -11.85
C LEU A 62 -23.77 -39.04 -11.72
N LEU A 63 -23.38 -40.02 -10.91
CA LEU A 63 -24.14 -41.25 -10.69
C LEU A 63 -25.32 -40.97 -9.75
N GLY A 64 -26.51 -41.45 -10.12
CA GLY A 64 -27.64 -41.56 -9.21
C GLY A 64 -27.41 -42.72 -8.25
N THR A 65 -27.46 -42.48 -6.94
CA THR A 65 -27.30 -43.57 -5.94
C THR A 65 -28.61 -43.84 -5.20
N VAL A 66 -29.74 -43.30 -5.66
CA VAL A 66 -30.94 -43.18 -4.83
C VAL A 66 -32.21 -43.36 -5.65
N ASN A 67 -33.12 -44.17 -5.12
CA ASN A 67 -34.41 -44.54 -5.72
C ASN A 67 -35.43 -43.38 -5.77
N SER A 68 -35.00 -42.12 -5.70
CA SER A 68 -35.88 -40.96 -5.65
C SER A 68 -35.34 -39.80 -6.49
N ILE A 69 -36.23 -39.21 -7.30
CA ILE A 69 -35.95 -38.03 -8.14
C ILE A 69 -35.57 -36.83 -7.27
N SER A 70 -36.21 -36.67 -6.10
CA SER A 70 -35.95 -35.54 -5.21
C SER A 70 -34.52 -35.55 -4.66
N THR A 71 -34.02 -36.69 -4.21
CA THR A 71 -32.63 -36.80 -3.72
C THR A 71 -31.62 -36.59 -4.86
N TYR A 72 -31.97 -37.02 -6.07
CA TYR A 72 -31.16 -36.79 -7.26
C TYR A 72 -31.05 -35.30 -7.62
N GLN A 73 -32.16 -34.56 -7.59
CA GLN A 73 -32.18 -33.11 -7.81
C GLN A 73 -31.39 -32.34 -6.75
N THR A 74 -31.50 -32.73 -5.48
CA THR A 74 -30.68 -32.16 -4.41
C THR A 74 -29.20 -32.35 -4.69
N ARG A 75 -28.79 -33.57 -5.08
CA ARG A 75 -27.39 -33.86 -5.41
C ARG A 75 -26.88 -33.02 -6.59
N VAL A 76 -27.70 -32.86 -7.63
CA VAL A 76 -27.38 -32.00 -8.78
C VAL A 76 -27.15 -30.56 -8.33
N ARG A 77 -28.06 -30.01 -7.52
CA ARG A 77 -27.95 -28.66 -6.99
C ARG A 77 -26.68 -28.49 -6.14
N ASP A 78 -26.42 -29.43 -5.23
CA ASP A 78 -25.26 -29.38 -4.35
C ASP A 78 -23.96 -29.51 -5.16
N PHE A 79 -23.95 -30.36 -6.20
CA PHE A 79 -22.83 -30.48 -7.13
C PHE A 79 -22.57 -29.19 -7.91
N VAL A 80 -23.62 -28.51 -8.40
CA VAL A 80 -23.47 -27.21 -9.09
C VAL A 80 -23.00 -26.13 -8.11
N ALA A 81 -23.51 -26.11 -6.88
CA ALA A 81 -23.12 -25.13 -5.86
C ALA A 81 -21.62 -25.18 -5.54
N VAL A 82 -21.02 -26.38 -5.49
CA VAL A 82 -19.56 -26.55 -5.32
C VAL A 82 -18.73 -25.80 -6.36
N PHE A 83 -19.24 -25.64 -7.59
CA PHE A 83 -18.51 -24.96 -8.68
C PHE A 83 -18.91 -23.48 -8.86
N GLN A 84 -19.82 -22.95 -8.04
CA GLN A 84 -20.14 -21.53 -8.03
C GLN A 84 -19.11 -20.68 -7.26
N GLN A 85 -18.32 -21.30 -6.39
CA GLN A 85 -17.26 -20.64 -5.64
C GLN A 85 -15.91 -20.61 -6.40
N LYS A 86 -15.07 -19.65 -6.03
CA LYS A 86 -13.65 -19.60 -6.39
C LYS A 86 -12.90 -20.59 -5.50
N ALA A 87 -12.16 -21.53 -6.07
CA ALA A 87 -11.39 -22.51 -5.29
C ALA A 87 -10.19 -23.07 -6.07
N SER A 88 -9.26 -23.72 -5.36
CA SER A 88 -8.14 -24.44 -5.98
C SER A 88 -8.60 -25.77 -6.58
N LEU A 89 -8.09 -26.09 -7.77
CA LEU A 89 -8.21 -27.41 -8.39
C LEU A 89 -6.93 -28.20 -8.13
N ILE A 90 -7.02 -29.25 -7.32
CA ILE A 90 -5.92 -30.16 -6.99
C ILE A 90 -6.03 -31.43 -7.84
N LEU A 91 -4.93 -31.78 -8.49
CA LEU A 91 -4.76 -32.96 -9.32
C LEU A 91 -3.69 -33.84 -8.68
N THR A 92 -4.08 -35.00 -8.20
CA THR A 92 -3.14 -36.02 -7.73
C THR A 92 -2.80 -36.92 -8.90
N ALA A 93 -1.52 -36.99 -9.25
CA ALA A 93 -0.98 -37.86 -10.28
C ALA A 93 0.09 -38.80 -9.68
N THR A 94 0.58 -39.73 -10.49
CA THR A 94 1.61 -40.71 -10.05
C THR A 94 2.95 -40.04 -9.73
N ASP A 95 3.21 -38.90 -10.37
CA ASP A 95 4.46 -38.13 -10.33
C ASP A 95 4.41 -36.93 -9.39
N GLY A 96 3.26 -36.61 -8.80
CA GLY A 96 3.13 -35.49 -7.87
C GLY A 96 1.69 -35.06 -7.64
N VAL A 97 1.55 -34.00 -6.83
CA VAL A 97 0.27 -33.32 -6.60
C VAL A 97 0.40 -31.90 -7.12
N PHE A 98 -0.51 -31.53 -8.03
CA PHE A 98 -0.50 -30.25 -8.72
C PHE A 98 -1.75 -29.46 -8.38
N ALA A 99 -1.63 -28.16 -8.14
CA ALA A 99 -2.73 -27.27 -7.83
C ALA A 99 -2.81 -26.13 -8.84
N TYR A 100 -3.97 -25.96 -9.47
CA TYR A 100 -4.35 -24.71 -10.12
C TYR A 100 -5.11 -23.86 -9.11
N GLU A 101 -4.51 -22.76 -8.69
CA GLU A 101 -5.12 -21.89 -7.69
C GLU A 101 -6.16 -20.97 -8.28
N ASP A 102 -7.10 -20.55 -7.45
CA ASP A 102 -8.06 -19.50 -7.78
C ASP A 102 -8.88 -19.81 -9.04
N CYS A 103 -9.19 -21.09 -9.26
CA CYS A 103 -9.98 -21.52 -10.40
C CYS A 103 -11.44 -21.08 -10.26
N ILE A 104 -12.04 -20.64 -11.38
CA ILE A 104 -13.42 -20.18 -11.45
C ILE A 104 -14.15 -20.98 -12.52
N CYS A 105 -15.34 -21.50 -12.22
CA CYS A 105 -16.15 -22.14 -13.26
C CYS A 105 -16.77 -21.09 -14.19
N LEU A 106 -16.54 -21.21 -15.49
CA LEU A 106 -16.98 -20.22 -16.47
C LEU A 106 -18.50 -20.18 -16.65
N ASN A 107 -19.18 -21.33 -16.53
CA ASN A 107 -20.63 -21.44 -16.74
C ASN A 107 -21.24 -22.51 -15.82
N PRO A 108 -21.40 -22.24 -14.51
CA PRO A 108 -21.92 -23.22 -13.55
C PRO A 108 -23.30 -23.78 -13.92
N SER A 109 -24.18 -22.94 -14.48
CA SER A 109 -25.52 -23.34 -14.94
C SER A 109 -25.52 -24.28 -16.13
N SER A 110 -24.42 -24.37 -16.87
CA SER A 110 -24.29 -25.24 -18.06
C SER A 110 -23.51 -26.52 -17.80
N ILE A 111 -23.12 -26.78 -16.54
CA ILE A 111 -22.37 -27.99 -16.16
C ILE A 111 -23.13 -29.25 -16.63
N LEU A 112 -24.46 -29.21 -16.56
CA LEU A 112 -25.37 -30.26 -16.98
C LEU A 112 -26.08 -29.83 -18.27
N ARG A 113 -25.41 -30.01 -19.42
CA ARG A 113 -25.91 -29.52 -20.73
C ARG A 113 -27.18 -30.20 -21.23
N GLU A 114 -27.57 -31.35 -20.68
CA GLU A 114 -28.67 -32.17 -21.17
C GLU A 114 -29.67 -32.50 -20.05
N GLU A 115 -30.10 -31.50 -19.28
CA GLU A 115 -31.18 -31.70 -18.30
C GLU A 115 -32.45 -32.29 -18.96
N GLU A 116 -32.66 -32.07 -20.26
CA GLU A 116 -33.84 -32.57 -20.97
C GLU A 116 -33.91 -34.10 -21.13
N HIS A 117 -32.80 -34.83 -20.92
CA HIS A 117 -32.74 -36.29 -21.03
C HIS A 117 -32.30 -36.92 -19.70
N PHE A 118 -33.16 -36.85 -18.68
CA PHE A 118 -32.91 -37.47 -17.39
C PHE A 118 -32.79 -39.00 -17.51
N ASN A 119 -31.59 -39.52 -17.31
CA ASN A 119 -31.42 -40.90 -16.84
C ASN A 119 -31.33 -40.87 -15.31
N ILE A 120 -32.16 -41.65 -14.64
CA ILE A 120 -32.21 -41.70 -13.17
C ILE A 120 -30.90 -42.26 -12.56
N ASP A 121 -30.16 -43.03 -13.34
CA ASP A 121 -28.93 -43.69 -12.89
C ASP A 121 -27.68 -42.84 -13.12
N TYR A 122 -27.69 -41.90 -14.07
CA TYR A 122 -26.55 -41.01 -14.33
C TYR A 122 -26.91 -39.76 -15.15
N ILE A 123 -26.16 -38.67 -14.95
CA ILE A 123 -26.14 -37.51 -15.87
C ILE A 123 -24.70 -37.21 -16.28
N PRO A 124 -24.40 -37.05 -17.58
CA PRO A 124 -23.11 -36.54 -18.03
C PRO A 124 -22.95 -35.06 -17.67
N PHE A 125 -21.74 -34.67 -17.27
CA PHE A 125 -21.39 -33.27 -17.01
C PHE A 125 -20.15 -32.84 -17.79
N THR A 126 -20.04 -31.54 -18.04
CA THR A 126 -18.83 -30.89 -18.54
C THR A 126 -18.59 -29.61 -17.76
N ILE A 127 -17.50 -29.57 -17.00
CA ILE A 127 -17.07 -28.39 -16.24
C ILE A 127 -15.94 -27.72 -17.03
N GLN A 128 -16.04 -26.40 -17.20
CA GLN A 128 -14.96 -25.57 -17.72
C GLN A 128 -14.49 -24.62 -16.63
N LEU A 129 -13.24 -24.77 -16.21
CA LEU A 129 -12.61 -23.95 -15.19
C LEU A 129 -11.62 -23.00 -15.85
N LEU A 130 -11.70 -21.72 -15.51
CA LEU A 130 -10.67 -20.73 -15.81
C LEU A 130 -9.64 -20.77 -14.68
N ALA A 131 -8.39 -21.13 -15.01
CA ALA A 131 -7.25 -21.02 -14.12
C ALA A 131 -6.50 -19.71 -14.43
N PRO A 132 -6.62 -18.65 -13.61
CA PRO A 132 -6.14 -17.31 -13.97
C PRO A 132 -4.63 -17.24 -14.25
N ARG A 133 -3.84 -18.04 -13.52
CA ARG A 133 -2.38 -18.09 -13.70
C ARG A 133 -1.93 -18.86 -14.94
N GLY A 134 -2.78 -19.76 -15.43
CA GLY A 134 -2.50 -20.59 -16.60
C GLY A 134 -1.43 -21.67 -16.42
N TYR A 135 -1.05 -22.00 -15.18
CA TYR A 135 -0.16 -23.12 -14.89
C TYR A 135 -0.51 -23.72 -13.54
N ALA A 136 -0.20 -25.00 -13.37
CA ALA A 136 -0.30 -25.67 -12.09
C ALA A 136 0.97 -25.42 -11.25
N ILE A 137 0.80 -25.38 -9.94
CA ILE A 137 1.89 -25.36 -8.95
C ILE A 137 1.96 -26.74 -8.31
N GLU A 138 3.16 -27.30 -8.17
CA GLU A 138 3.34 -28.51 -7.37
C GLU A 138 3.13 -28.18 -5.89
N THR A 139 2.25 -28.91 -5.20
CA THR A 139 1.94 -28.63 -3.78
C THR A 139 3.06 -29.09 -2.84
N THR A 140 3.91 -30.00 -3.32
CA THR A 140 5.08 -30.46 -2.58
C THR A 140 6.23 -29.49 -2.81
N LEU A 141 6.66 -28.81 -1.75
CA LEU A 141 7.83 -27.93 -1.81
C LEU A 141 9.12 -28.75 -1.77
N THR A 142 10.05 -28.47 -2.67
CA THR A 142 11.42 -28.98 -2.57
C THR A 142 12.21 -28.07 -1.65
N GLU A 143 12.63 -28.59 -0.49
CA GLU A 143 13.38 -27.84 0.51
C GLU A 143 14.90 -27.96 0.28
N ASN A 144 15.61 -26.82 0.35
CA ASN A 144 17.07 -26.78 0.41
C ASN A 144 17.46 -26.07 1.71
N SER A 145 17.93 -26.83 2.71
CA SER A 145 18.30 -26.31 4.01
C SER A 145 19.82 -26.14 4.13
N PHE A 146 20.25 -24.99 4.63
CA PHE A 146 21.64 -24.72 5.01
C PHE A 146 21.67 -24.43 6.51
N LEU A 147 22.40 -25.23 7.28
CA LEU A 147 22.49 -25.12 8.74
C LEU A 147 23.89 -24.66 9.17
N ASP A 148 24.01 -24.22 10.42
CA ASP A 148 25.27 -23.86 11.07
C ASP A 148 26.10 -22.81 10.31
N ILE A 149 25.42 -21.85 9.68
CA ILE A 149 26.06 -20.75 8.95
C ILE A 149 26.65 -19.75 9.95
N THR A 150 27.98 -19.64 9.97
CA THR A 150 28.70 -18.74 10.90
C THR A 150 29.32 -17.50 10.25
N GLY A 151 29.32 -17.42 8.92
CA GLY A 151 29.96 -16.34 8.16
C GLY A 151 28.97 -15.37 7.52
N SER A 152 29.30 -14.07 7.53
CA SER A 152 28.63 -13.02 6.76
C SER A 152 29.64 -12.26 5.89
N PRO A 153 29.47 -12.20 4.55
CA PRO A 153 28.35 -12.76 3.78
C PRO A 153 28.46 -14.29 3.63
N PHE A 154 27.30 -14.98 3.67
CA PHE A 154 27.16 -16.38 3.27
C PHE A 154 26.77 -16.46 1.79
N SER A 155 27.24 -17.48 1.07
CA SER A 155 26.86 -17.71 -0.33
C SER A 155 26.61 -19.19 -0.59
N SER A 156 25.59 -19.48 -1.39
CA SER A 156 25.18 -20.84 -1.76
C SER A 156 24.69 -20.89 -3.20
N GLU A 157 24.59 -22.10 -3.73
CA GLU A 157 23.99 -22.37 -5.04
C GLU A 157 22.82 -23.33 -4.88
N VAL A 158 21.71 -23.03 -5.55
CA VAL A 158 20.52 -23.89 -5.56
C VAL A 158 20.10 -24.13 -7.01
N SER A 159 19.92 -25.39 -7.38
CA SER A 159 19.42 -25.77 -8.70
C SER A 159 17.90 -25.81 -8.67
N ILE A 160 17.27 -25.07 -9.56
CA ILE A 160 15.83 -24.93 -9.67
C ILE A 160 15.35 -25.63 -10.94
N GLY A 161 14.54 -26.67 -10.76
CA GLY A 161 13.92 -27.42 -11.85
C GLY A 161 12.61 -26.82 -12.34
N GLY A 162 11.87 -27.62 -13.11
CA GLY A 162 10.55 -27.25 -13.63
C GLY A 162 10.58 -26.62 -15.02
N SER A 163 9.39 -26.28 -15.53
CA SER A 163 9.17 -25.70 -16.86
C SER A 163 8.85 -24.20 -16.81
N LEU A 164 8.58 -23.67 -15.61
CA LEU A 164 8.30 -22.26 -15.35
C LEU A 164 9.16 -21.79 -14.18
N ARG A 165 9.59 -20.52 -14.22
CA ARG A 165 10.30 -19.90 -13.10
C ARG A 165 9.45 -19.98 -11.81
N PRO A 166 9.94 -20.58 -10.72
CA PRO A 166 9.21 -20.58 -9.47
C PRO A 166 9.43 -19.28 -8.70
N ASP A 167 8.44 -18.95 -7.87
CA ASP A 167 8.54 -17.91 -6.86
C ASP A 167 8.89 -18.59 -5.52
N PRO A 168 10.15 -18.55 -5.06
CA PRO A 168 10.57 -19.32 -3.89
C PRO A 168 10.04 -18.72 -2.59
N ILE A 169 9.89 -19.57 -1.58
CA ILE A 169 9.73 -19.15 -0.19
C ILE A 169 11.10 -19.31 0.48
N ILE A 170 11.65 -18.22 1.01
CA ILE A 170 12.96 -18.20 1.64
C ILE A 170 12.76 -17.97 3.14
N THR A 171 13.13 -18.96 3.95
CA THR A 171 13.07 -18.88 5.41
C THR A 171 14.47 -18.72 5.97
N LEU A 172 14.68 -17.68 6.78
CA LEU A 172 15.94 -17.35 7.41
C LEU A 172 15.71 -17.31 8.92
N THR A 173 16.26 -18.29 9.63
CA THR A 173 16.31 -18.30 11.10
C THR A 173 17.63 -17.69 11.53
N LEU A 174 17.57 -16.66 12.36
CA LEU A 174 18.74 -15.92 12.80
C LEU A 174 19.16 -16.36 14.19
N ASP A 175 20.46 -16.59 14.37
CA ASP A 175 21.07 -16.85 15.67
C ASP A 175 22.03 -15.68 15.96
N SER A 176 21.72 -14.89 17.00
CA SER A 176 22.51 -13.74 17.43
C SER A 176 23.40 -14.05 18.64
N THR A 177 23.81 -15.31 18.82
CA THR A 177 24.73 -15.70 19.90
C THR A 177 26.03 -14.89 19.84
N GLY A 178 26.37 -14.21 20.94
CA GLY A 178 27.59 -13.38 21.03
C GLY A 178 27.37 -11.89 21.33
N GLY A 179 26.13 -11.46 21.62
CA GLY A 179 25.84 -10.12 22.13
C GLY A 179 25.85 -9.00 21.08
N ASN A 180 26.15 -9.32 19.82
CA ASN A 180 26.03 -8.38 18.71
C ASN A 180 24.62 -8.48 18.12
N ALA A 181 23.78 -7.48 18.36
CA ALA A 181 22.46 -7.42 17.75
C ALA A 181 22.61 -7.31 16.22
N ILE A 182 21.95 -8.21 15.49
CA ILE A 182 21.81 -8.08 14.04
C ILE A 182 20.77 -6.97 13.80
N THR A 183 21.13 -6.00 12.97
CA THR A 183 20.33 -4.77 12.71
C THR A 183 19.72 -4.74 11.30
N ALA A 184 20.30 -5.51 10.37
CA ALA A 184 19.75 -5.68 9.05
C ALA A 184 20.12 -7.05 8.46
N LEU A 185 19.24 -7.55 7.60
CA LEU A 185 19.39 -8.78 6.83
C LEU A 185 19.19 -8.45 5.35
N THR A 186 20.14 -8.81 4.50
CA THR A 186 20.05 -8.67 3.05
C THR A 186 20.16 -10.03 2.38
N PHE A 187 19.19 -10.37 1.53
CA PHE A 187 19.21 -11.56 0.68
C PHE A 187 19.30 -11.13 -0.80
N LEU A 188 20.30 -11.65 -1.51
CA LEU A 188 20.63 -11.31 -2.91
C LEU A 188 20.63 -12.58 -3.76
N ASN A 189 19.88 -12.58 -4.86
CA ASN A 189 20.13 -13.52 -5.96
C ASN A 189 21.16 -12.90 -6.91
N LYS A 190 22.41 -13.37 -6.85
CA LYS A 190 23.49 -12.91 -7.72
C LYS A 190 23.26 -13.24 -9.19
N THR A 191 22.45 -14.26 -9.50
CA THR A 191 22.13 -14.63 -10.88
C THR A 191 21.24 -13.58 -11.54
N THR A 192 20.27 -13.01 -10.82
CA THR A 192 19.39 -11.94 -11.34
C THR A 192 19.84 -10.53 -10.93
N ASN A 193 20.79 -10.41 -10.00
CA ASN A 193 21.24 -9.17 -9.37
C ASN A 193 20.10 -8.41 -8.65
N GLU A 194 19.14 -9.14 -8.10
CA GLU A 194 18.02 -8.61 -7.33
C GLU A 194 18.23 -8.90 -5.84
N SER A 195 18.00 -7.89 -4.99
CA SER A 195 18.18 -8.01 -3.54
C SER A 195 17.02 -7.42 -2.76
N ILE A 196 16.77 -8.02 -1.60
CA ILE A 196 15.82 -7.55 -0.59
C ILE A 196 16.55 -7.36 0.73
N SER A 197 16.24 -6.28 1.43
CA SER A 197 16.81 -5.96 2.74
C SER A 197 15.71 -5.69 3.76
N VAL A 198 15.86 -6.29 4.94
CA VAL A 198 14.96 -6.15 6.09
C VAL A 198 15.76 -5.55 7.24
N ALA A 199 15.47 -4.30 7.58
CA ALA A 199 16.14 -3.59 8.68
C ALA A 199 15.28 -3.67 9.96
N THR A 200 15.81 -4.36 10.97
CA THR A 200 15.21 -4.48 12.30
C THR A 200 16.23 -5.03 13.28
N ASN A 201 16.02 -4.83 14.58
CA ASN A 201 16.82 -5.50 15.60
C ASN A 201 16.34 -6.95 15.70
N PHE A 202 17.18 -7.89 15.27
CA PHE A 202 16.91 -9.31 15.39
C PHE A 202 17.57 -9.86 16.66
N VAL A 203 16.88 -10.79 17.31
CA VAL A 203 17.38 -11.62 18.41
C VAL A 203 17.55 -13.06 17.96
N SER A 204 18.15 -13.89 18.81
CA SER A 204 18.24 -15.34 18.57
C SER A 204 16.86 -15.95 18.37
N ASP A 205 16.79 -16.90 17.42
CA ASP A 205 15.59 -17.64 17.03
C ASP A 205 14.52 -16.84 16.28
N ASP A 206 14.81 -15.59 15.92
CA ASP A 206 13.95 -14.82 15.03
C ASP A 206 13.88 -15.45 13.64
N VAL A 207 12.67 -15.50 13.08
CA VAL A 207 12.40 -16.07 11.76
C VAL A 207 11.94 -14.98 10.81
N VAL A 208 12.65 -14.84 9.69
CA VAL A 208 12.26 -14.02 8.55
C VAL A 208 11.83 -14.94 7.41
N VAL A 209 10.60 -14.77 6.92
CA VAL A 209 10.10 -15.49 5.75
C VAL A 209 9.89 -14.49 4.62
N ILE A 210 10.59 -14.68 3.51
CA ILE A 210 10.40 -13.92 2.27
C ILE A 210 9.59 -14.82 1.33
N ASP A 211 8.30 -14.54 1.22
CA ASP A 211 7.38 -15.30 0.37
C ASP A 211 7.36 -14.68 -1.03
N GLY A 212 8.09 -15.31 -1.95
CA GLY A 212 8.12 -14.91 -3.35
C GLY A 212 6.78 -15.00 -4.04
N ARG A 213 5.85 -15.81 -3.56
CA ARG A 213 4.56 -16.05 -4.19
C ARG A 213 3.50 -15.07 -3.70
N ALA A 214 3.41 -14.86 -2.39
CA ALA A 214 2.55 -13.84 -1.78
C ALA A 214 3.08 -12.41 -1.99
N LYS A 215 4.37 -12.28 -2.37
CA LYS A 215 5.09 -11.01 -2.46
C LYS A 215 5.14 -10.27 -1.12
N GLU A 216 5.27 -11.04 -0.04
CA GLU A 216 5.28 -10.54 1.34
C GLU A 216 6.57 -10.96 2.07
N VAL A 217 6.96 -10.15 3.07
CA VAL A 217 7.96 -10.56 4.06
C VAL A 217 7.32 -10.57 5.43
N THR A 218 7.45 -11.69 6.15
CA THR A 218 7.04 -11.78 7.55
C THR A 218 8.24 -11.90 8.48
N TYR A 219 8.12 -11.29 9.65
CA TYR A 219 9.04 -11.38 10.78
C TYR A 219 8.27 -11.91 11.97
N ASN A 220 8.62 -13.12 12.43
CA ASN A 220 7.89 -13.82 13.50
C ASN A 220 6.38 -13.81 13.29
N THR A 221 5.92 -14.24 12.09
CA THR A 221 4.51 -14.28 11.62
C THR A 221 3.84 -12.95 11.31
N ARG A 222 4.49 -11.81 11.56
CA ARG A 222 3.92 -10.48 11.29
C ARG A 222 4.49 -9.89 10.01
N ALA A 223 3.66 -9.26 9.20
CA ALA A 223 4.10 -8.52 8.02
C ALA A 223 5.18 -7.47 8.37
N LYS A 224 6.25 -7.41 7.57
CA LYS A 224 7.39 -6.52 7.78
C LYS A 224 7.72 -5.75 6.51
N ARG A 225 7.94 -4.44 6.65
CA ARG A 225 8.44 -3.60 5.55
C ARG A 225 9.88 -3.98 5.21
N PHE A 226 10.20 -3.92 3.92
CA PHE A 226 11.52 -4.19 3.38
C PHE A 226 11.88 -3.15 2.31
N THR A 227 13.15 -3.10 1.93
CA THR A 227 13.65 -2.31 0.80
C THR A 227 14.20 -3.23 -0.28
N GLY A 228 14.16 -2.78 -1.54
CA GLY A 228 14.64 -3.57 -2.68
C GLY A 228 13.53 -4.37 -3.37
N LEU A 229 13.92 -5.43 -4.06
CA LEU A 229 13.01 -6.31 -4.82
C LEU A 229 13.10 -7.72 -4.26
N ILE A 230 11.97 -8.41 -4.15
CA ILE A 230 11.96 -9.85 -3.83
C ILE A 230 12.70 -10.59 -4.95
N PRO A 231 13.84 -11.25 -4.67
CA PRO A 231 14.67 -11.80 -5.72
C PRO A 231 13.97 -12.93 -6.46
N ARG A 232 13.86 -12.80 -7.77
CA ARG A 232 13.29 -13.84 -8.64
C ARG A 232 14.29 -14.94 -8.86
N THR A 233 13.79 -16.13 -9.18
CA THR A 233 14.63 -17.24 -9.59
C THR A 233 14.55 -17.48 -11.09
N VAL A 234 15.61 -18.05 -11.64
CA VAL A 234 15.63 -18.57 -13.01
C VAL A 234 15.72 -20.09 -12.99
N LEU A 235 15.29 -20.76 -14.07
CA LEU A 235 15.49 -22.19 -14.20
C LEU A 235 17.00 -22.51 -14.24
N GLY A 236 17.40 -23.60 -13.60
CA GLY A 236 18.81 -23.99 -13.43
C GLY A 236 19.43 -23.44 -12.15
N THR A 237 20.75 -23.22 -12.16
CA THR A 237 21.50 -22.84 -10.96
C THR A 237 21.36 -21.35 -10.63
N ASN A 238 20.89 -21.06 -9.42
CA ASN A 238 20.82 -19.71 -8.86
C ASN A 238 21.89 -19.58 -7.76
N GLN A 239 22.64 -18.47 -7.80
CA GLN A 239 23.63 -18.14 -6.77
C GLN A 239 23.02 -17.17 -5.76
N PHE A 240 22.84 -17.60 -4.52
CA PHE A 240 22.31 -16.77 -3.45
C PHE A 240 23.43 -16.25 -2.55
N ARG A 241 23.23 -15.05 -2.01
CA ARG A 241 24.08 -14.45 -0.97
C ARG A 241 23.21 -13.85 0.13
N THR A 242 23.52 -14.21 1.36
CA THR A 242 22.90 -13.63 2.56
C THR A 242 23.94 -12.81 3.31
N THR A 243 23.60 -11.58 3.69
CA THR A 243 24.47 -10.70 4.47
C THR A 243 23.70 -10.22 5.69
N VAL A 244 24.28 -10.37 6.86
CA VAL A 244 23.78 -9.78 8.11
C VAL A 244 24.68 -8.60 8.49
N GLU A 245 24.06 -7.52 8.94
CA GLU A 245 24.74 -6.35 9.49
C GLU A 245 24.53 -6.32 11.00
N THR A 246 25.61 -6.23 11.77
CA THR A 246 25.56 -6.11 13.22
C THR A 246 25.74 -4.66 13.64
N ALA A 247 25.10 -4.28 14.76
CA ALA A 247 25.41 -3.01 15.41
C ALA A 247 26.89 -3.05 15.85
N SER A 248 27.74 -2.27 15.18
CA SER A 248 29.12 -2.08 15.62
C SER A 248 29.14 -0.94 16.64
N THR A 249 29.33 -1.27 17.91
CA THR A 249 29.65 -0.28 18.94
C THR A 249 31.16 -0.05 18.92
N ILE A 250 31.62 1.13 18.51
CA ILE A 250 33.04 1.49 18.68
C ILE A 250 33.26 1.76 20.18
N HIS A 251 33.83 0.78 20.90
CA HIS A 251 34.26 0.99 22.28
C HIS A 251 35.55 1.81 22.31
N GLN A 252 35.44 3.12 22.48
CA GLN A 252 36.59 3.93 22.93
C GLN A 252 36.75 3.77 24.44
N SER A 253 37.56 2.81 24.87
CA SER A 253 37.97 2.68 26.27
C SER A 253 39.20 3.54 26.53
N GLN A 254 39.05 4.65 27.23
CA GLN A 254 40.18 5.41 27.76
C GLN A 254 40.64 4.71 29.06
N THR A 255 41.70 3.92 28.98
CA THR A 255 42.16 3.02 30.06
C THR A 255 42.88 3.73 31.21
N GLY A 256 42.87 5.05 31.27
CA GLY A 256 43.43 5.82 32.38
C GLY A 256 42.70 7.15 32.56
N SER A 257 42.54 7.60 33.81
CA SER A 257 42.21 9.00 34.06
C SER A 257 43.42 9.82 33.61
N ASP A 258 43.35 10.44 32.43
CA ASP A 258 44.32 11.47 32.10
C ASP A 258 44.15 12.58 33.13
N ASN A 259 45.13 12.68 34.03
CA ASN A 259 45.32 13.88 34.82
C ASN A 259 45.52 15.00 33.80
N VAL A 260 44.48 15.80 33.57
CA VAL A 260 44.41 16.99 32.69
C VAL A 260 45.53 18.02 33.00
N ARG A 261 46.38 17.77 33.99
CA ARG A 261 47.49 18.63 34.42
C ARG A 261 48.84 18.42 33.73
N SER A 262 49.06 17.43 32.85
CA SER A 262 50.37 17.26 32.18
C SER A 262 50.40 17.45 30.66
N VAL A 263 49.30 17.86 30.02
CA VAL A 263 49.31 18.21 28.58
C VAL A 263 49.78 19.65 28.38
N PHE A 264 50.94 19.99 28.94
CA PHE A 264 51.69 21.20 28.62
C PHE A 264 53.15 20.80 28.33
N GLY A 265 53.34 20.17 27.17
CA GLY A 265 54.63 19.75 26.63
C GLY A 265 54.46 19.26 25.20
N ASN A 266 55.56 19.18 24.43
CA ASN A 266 55.61 18.74 23.02
C ASN A 266 55.31 17.24 22.84
N THR A 267 54.32 16.70 23.54
CA THR A 267 53.97 15.28 23.48
C THR A 267 52.74 15.14 22.60
N GLU A 268 52.94 14.55 21.42
CA GLU A 268 51.85 14.18 20.51
C GLU A 268 51.07 13.02 21.14
N LEU A 269 49.79 13.24 21.44
CA LEU A 269 48.87 12.17 21.83
C LEU A 269 48.44 11.43 20.57
N ALA A 270 49.00 10.24 20.34
CA ALA A 270 48.54 9.34 19.29
C ALA A 270 47.43 8.45 19.86
N GLN A 271 46.18 8.68 19.43
CA GLN A 271 45.07 7.76 19.70
C GLN A 271 45.06 6.70 18.60
N GLN A 272 45.50 5.49 18.92
CA GLN A 272 45.40 4.35 18.01
C GLN A 272 43.98 3.78 18.05
N ILE A 273 43.25 3.88 16.95
CA ILE A 273 42.00 3.14 16.75
C ILE A 273 42.39 1.79 16.15
N ASN A 274 42.25 0.71 16.93
CA ASN A 274 42.32 -0.65 16.42
C ASN A 274 40.89 -1.13 16.18
N PRO A 275 40.35 -1.08 14.95
CA PRO A 275 39.07 -1.71 14.68
C PRO A 275 39.25 -3.23 14.72
N ASP A 276 38.43 -3.93 15.49
CA ASP A 276 38.52 -5.40 15.66
C ASP A 276 38.12 -6.19 14.40
N SER A 277 37.69 -5.50 13.34
CA SER A 277 37.46 -6.07 11.99
C SER A 277 37.41 -4.96 10.93
N ASN A 278 37.32 -5.33 9.64
CA ASN A 278 37.29 -4.42 8.47
C ASN A 278 36.10 -3.43 8.52
N ILE A 279 36.17 -2.42 9.38
CA ILE A 279 35.27 -1.27 9.36
C ILE A 279 35.84 -0.29 8.34
N SER A 280 35.16 -0.14 7.21
CA SER A 280 35.38 0.99 6.32
C SER A 280 34.80 2.22 7.02
N VAL A 281 35.66 3.03 7.66
CA VAL A 281 35.23 4.29 8.27
C VAL A 281 35.21 5.34 7.15
N PRO A 282 34.03 5.81 6.70
CA PRO A 282 33.95 6.81 5.65
C PRO A 282 34.30 8.16 6.30
N GLN A 283 35.60 8.47 6.34
CA GLN A 283 36.16 9.76 6.71
C GLN A 283 35.94 10.19 8.17
N ILE A 284 37.03 10.19 8.95
CA ILE A 284 37.08 10.91 10.23
C ILE A 284 37.53 12.34 9.93
N ASP A 285 36.60 13.29 9.97
CA ASP A 285 36.95 14.71 9.95
C ASP A 285 37.43 15.14 11.35
N LEU A 286 38.74 15.13 11.55
CA LEU A 286 39.39 15.66 12.75
C LEU A 286 39.45 17.19 12.67
N LEU A 287 38.51 17.87 13.32
CA LEU A 287 38.53 19.32 13.48
C LEU A 287 39.57 19.75 14.52
N LEU A 288 40.85 19.78 14.13
CA LEU A 288 41.93 20.31 14.98
C LEU A 288 41.95 21.84 14.91
N LYS A 289 41.31 22.50 15.89
CA LYS A 289 41.40 23.95 16.05
C LYS A 289 42.78 24.32 16.63
N LYS A 290 43.70 24.75 15.76
CA LYS A 290 44.99 25.35 16.18
C LYS A 290 44.71 26.63 16.98
N ILE A 291 44.82 26.56 18.30
CA ILE A 291 44.83 27.76 19.15
C ILE A 291 46.20 28.42 18.95
N THR A 292 46.24 29.47 18.12
CA THR A 292 47.44 30.25 17.90
C THR A 292 47.58 31.26 19.04
N GLY A 293 48.04 30.78 20.19
CA GLY A 293 48.46 31.64 21.30
C GLY A 293 49.93 32.00 21.12
N THR A 294 50.23 33.29 21.07
CA THR A 294 51.59 33.85 21.08
C THR A 294 52.40 33.30 22.25
N ALA A 295 53.67 33.00 21.98
CA ALA A 295 54.63 32.38 22.88
C ALA A 295 54.49 32.84 24.34
N PHE A 296 54.13 31.91 25.22
CA PHE A 296 54.20 32.09 26.67
C PHE A 296 55.68 32.01 27.07
N ASN A 297 56.31 33.18 27.22
CA ASN A 297 57.71 33.30 27.61
C ASN A 297 57.82 33.06 29.12
N LEU A 298 58.18 31.85 29.54
CA LEU A 298 58.57 31.53 30.91
C LEU A 298 60.00 32.03 31.15
N ALA A 299 60.13 33.34 31.36
CA ALA A 299 61.31 33.93 31.96
C ALA A 299 60.87 34.81 33.13
N SER A 300 61.59 34.68 34.25
CA SER A 300 61.41 35.36 35.55
C SER A 300 60.18 34.98 36.38
N TYR A 301 60.34 33.90 37.14
CA TYR A 301 59.71 33.75 38.45
C TYR A 301 60.55 34.55 39.44
N ASP A 302 60.24 35.83 39.65
CA ASP A 302 60.67 36.54 40.85
C ASP A 302 59.79 37.77 41.12
N ASN A 303 59.22 37.80 42.33
CA ASN A 303 58.57 38.92 43.03
C ASN A 303 57.32 39.60 42.41
N PHE A 304 56.14 39.13 42.85
CA PHE A 304 54.96 40.00 43.01
C PHE A 304 54.87 40.51 44.45
N ASN A 305 55.48 41.67 44.66
CA ASN A 305 55.09 42.65 45.68
C ASN A 305 55.23 44.02 45.00
N ASP A 306 54.22 44.45 44.25
CA ASP A 306 53.79 45.85 44.34
C ASP A 306 52.42 46.09 43.70
N ASN A 307 51.66 46.94 44.37
CA ASN A 307 50.41 47.52 43.93
C ASN A 307 50.71 48.65 42.94
N SER A 308 50.25 48.55 41.70
CA SER A 308 49.77 49.74 40.99
C SER A 308 49.00 49.34 39.73
N PHE A 309 47.70 49.63 39.80
CA PHE A 309 46.85 49.84 38.63
C PHE A 309 47.47 50.94 37.76
N ASP A 310 47.68 50.65 36.47
CA ASP A 310 47.71 51.68 35.43
C ASP A 310 46.67 51.32 34.37
N THR A 311 45.62 52.14 34.33
CA THR A 311 44.51 52.11 33.37
C THR A 311 44.80 53.11 32.26
N SER A 312 45.49 52.69 31.20
CA SER A 312 45.60 53.40 29.93
C SER A 312 46.23 52.43 28.91
N LEU A 313 45.79 52.21 27.68
CA LEU A 313 44.93 52.89 26.74
C LEU A 313 44.31 51.82 25.82
N TRP A 314 42.98 51.82 25.72
CA TRP A 314 42.29 51.33 24.54
C TRP A 314 42.25 52.48 23.53
N THR A 315 42.84 52.28 22.35
CA THR A 315 42.31 52.92 21.13
C THR A 315 42.52 51.99 19.95
N GLN A 316 41.39 51.43 19.51
CA GLN A 316 41.20 50.57 18.36
C GLN A 316 40.99 51.46 17.13
N THR A 317 41.79 51.26 16.08
CA THR A 317 41.51 51.82 14.74
C THR A 317 41.18 50.67 13.82
N GLY A 318 39.96 50.68 13.29
CA GLY A 318 39.40 49.65 12.43
C GLY A 318 40.02 49.57 11.04
N GLY A 319 39.76 48.43 10.39
CA GLY A 319 40.10 48.18 9.00
C GLY A 319 39.36 46.94 8.51
N THR A 320 38.15 47.16 8.03
CA THR A 320 37.30 46.25 7.26
C THR A 320 38.01 45.79 5.98
N ASN A 321 37.92 44.50 5.64
CA ASN A 321 37.71 44.01 4.27
C ASN A 321 37.33 42.52 4.30
N ALA A 322 36.08 42.25 3.91
CA ALA A 322 35.59 40.91 3.58
C ALA A 322 36.11 40.54 2.17
N VAL A 323 36.63 39.33 2.03
CA VAL A 323 36.96 38.72 0.74
C VAL A 323 36.02 37.53 0.57
N GLU A 324 34.98 37.70 -0.26
CA GLU A 324 34.22 36.58 -0.83
C GLU A 324 35.01 36.02 -2.02
N GLN A 325 35.34 34.73 -1.98
CA GLN A 325 35.81 33.99 -3.15
C GLN A 325 34.68 33.10 -3.67
N ASN A 326 34.14 33.47 -4.83
CA ASN A 326 33.33 32.59 -5.67
C ASN A 326 34.23 31.97 -6.75
N GLN A 327 34.48 30.66 -6.68
CA GLN A 327 35.04 29.90 -7.79
C GLN A 327 33.90 29.23 -8.56
N ARG A 328 33.78 29.56 -9.85
CA ARG A 328 32.81 28.99 -10.80
C ARG A 328 33.59 28.12 -11.79
N LEU A 329 33.30 26.82 -11.83
CA LEU A 329 33.77 25.89 -12.86
C LEU A 329 32.86 25.99 -14.08
N GLU A 330 33.44 26.15 -15.27
CA GLU A 330 32.74 26.26 -16.55
C GLU A 330 33.16 25.07 -17.44
N PHE A 331 32.19 24.30 -17.94
CA PHE A 331 32.43 23.26 -18.96
C PHE A 331 31.83 23.71 -20.30
N GLN A 332 32.67 23.74 -21.33
CA GLN A 332 32.34 24.12 -22.69
C GLN A 332 32.14 22.84 -23.51
N ALA A 333 30.97 22.66 -24.14
CA ALA A 333 30.70 21.55 -25.06
C ALA A 333 30.48 22.08 -26.48
N THR A 334 31.28 21.55 -27.41
CA THR A 334 31.32 21.90 -28.83
C THR A 334 30.27 21.09 -29.61
N ALA A 335 29.40 21.76 -30.39
CA ALA A 335 28.45 21.11 -31.29
C ALA A 335 29.07 20.90 -32.69
N PRO A 336 28.78 19.79 -33.39
CA PRO A 336 29.07 19.66 -34.82
C PRO A 336 27.89 20.08 -35.71
N SER A 337 28.30 20.42 -36.92
CA SER A 337 27.68 21.18 -38.00
C SER A 337 26.42 20.61 -38.68
N SER A 338 25.64 21.56 -39.19
CA SER A 338 24.53 21.50 -40.14
C SER A 338 24.72 20.61 -41.38
N HIS A 339 23.62 19.98 -41.82
CA HIS A 339 23.36 19.63 -43.22
C HIS A 339 21.94 20.04 -43.59
N ALA A 340 21.82 20.81 -44.67
CA ALA A 340 20.56 21.21 -45.28
C ALA A 340 20.18 20.19 -46.37
N VAL A 341 18.91 19.77 -46.37
CA VAL A 341 18.27 19.14 -47.53
C VAL A 341 16.87 19.72 -47.66
N THR A 342 16.59 20.25 -48.85
CA THR A 342 15.34 20.82 -49.35
C THR A 342 14.57 19.76 -50.14
N SER A 343 13.26 19.63 -49.94
CA SER A 343 12.27 19.48 -51.02
C SER A 343 10.84 19.38 -50.47
N ASP A 344 9.96 20.11 -51.14
CA ASP A 344 8.50 20.17 -50.98
C ASP A 344 7.81 18.82 -51.19
N GLU A 345 6.82 18.50 -50.35
CA GLU A 345 5.54 17.93 -50.79
C GLU A 345 4.50 18.05 -49.66
N THR A 346 3.36 18.63 -50.01
CA THR A 346 2.20 18.93 -49.17
C THR A 346 1.27 17.72 -49.10
N ASP A 347 0.98 17.23 -47.90
CA ASP A 347 -0.32 16.67 -47.51
C ASP A 347 -0.44 16.70 -45.98
N PHE A 348 -1.30 17.59 -45.47
CA PHE A 348 -1.57 17.80 -44.05
C PHE A 348 -2.93 17.18 -43.68
N GLU A 349 -2.91 16.05 -42.97
CA GLU A 349 -3.93 15.72 -41.97
C GLU A 349 -3.21 15.15 -40.73
N GLY A 350 -3.37 15.83 -39.58
CA GLY A 350 -2.79 15.44 -38.29
C GLY A 350 -1.87 16.51 -37.70
N MET A 351 -2.44 17.57 -37.13
CA MET A 351 -1.68 18.57 -36.38
C MET A 351 -0.93 17.92 -35.20
N LYS A 352 0.39 18.03 -35.18
CA LYS A 352 1.20 17.93 -33.97
C LYS A 352 1.48 19.33 -33.45
N PHE A 353 1.30 19.53 -32.14
CA PHE A 353 1.75 20.73 -31.46
C PHE A 353 3.28 20.70 -31.29
N ASP A 354 3.96 21.71 -31.80
CA ASP A 354 5.35 22.02 -31.44
C ASP A 354 5.35 22.84 -30.14
N ILE A 355 6.02 22.34 -29.10
CA ILE A 355 6.24 23.10 -27.87
C ILE A 355 7.37 24.10 -28.13
N ALA A 356 7.00 25.33 -28.46
CA ALA A 356 7.95 26.43 -28.58
C ALA A 356 8.52 26.79 -27.19
N ARG A 357 9.84 26.72 -27.05
CA ARG A 357 10.58 27.20 -25.87
C ARG A 357 10.54 28.74 -25.85
N LEU A 358 9.73 29.33 -24.97
CA LEU A 358 9.63 30.78 -24.82
C LEU A 358 10.73 31.33 -23.92
N THR A 359 11.56 32.21 -24.47
CA THR A 359 12.52 33.04 -23.73
C THR A 359 11.90 34.43 -23.56
N ALA A 360 11.58 34.84 -22.34
CA ALA A 360 11.10 36.19 -22.06
C ALA A 360 12.25 37.20 -22.27
N GLY A 361 12.04 38.17 -23.16
CA GLY A 361 12.92 39.33 -23.30
C GLY A 361 12.78 40.26 -22.11
N THR A 362 13.90 40.69 -21.54
CA THR A 362 13.96 41.66 -20.45
C THR A 362 13.66 43.07 -20.97
N SER A 363 12.41 43.53 -20.88
CA SER A 363 12.07 44.92 -20.48
C SER A 363 10.59 45.24 -20.68
N GLY A 364 10.02 45.93 -19.69
CA GLY A 364 8.87 46.83 -19.86
C GLY A 364 7.51 46.18 -19.85
N GLU A 365 6.71 46.55 -18.84
CA GLU A 365 5.29 46.26 -18.65
C GLU A 365 4.48 46.14 -19.94
N THR A 366 4.10 44.91 -20.29
CA THR A 366 2.84 44.65 -21.01
C THR A 366 2.28 43.33 -20.51
N ASN A 367 1.08 43.36 -19.94
CA ASN A 367 0.28 42.19 -19.61
C ASN A 367 -0.03 41.44 -20.91
N ALA A 368 0.82 40.49 -21.28
CA ALA A 368 0.58 39.61 -22.39
C ALA A 368 -0.25 38.43 -21.89
N THR A 369 -1.57 38.50 -22.08
CA THR A 369 -2.49 37.38 -21.90
C THR A 369 -2.18 36.33 -22.97
N HIS A 370 -1.78 35.13 -22.56
CA HIS A 370 -1.50 34.03 -23.49
C HIS A 370 -2.56 32.95 -23.33
N TYR A 371 -3.24 32.64 -24.43
CA TYR A 371 -4.27 31.60 -24.49
C TYR A 371 -3.61 30.25 -24.73
N CYS A 372 -3.75 29.33 -23.78
CA CYS A 372 -3.54 27.91 -24.04
C CYS A 372 -4.92 27.28 -24.27
N GLN A 373 -5.26 27.02 -25.53
CA GLN A 373 -6.52 26.37 -25.86
C GLN A 373 -6.32 24.85 -25.73
N LEU A 374 -6.69 24.30 -24.57
CA LEU A 374 -6.78 22.86 -24.33
C LEU A 374 -8.21 22.42 -24.61
N SER A 375 -8.48 21.93 -25.82
CA SER A 375 -9.72 21.21 -26.11
C SER A 375 -9.61 19.80 -25.56
N ALA A 376 -10.24 19.55 -24.43
CA ALA A 376 -10.41 18.21 -23.89
C ALA A 376 -11.88 18.02 -23.55
N SER A 377 -12.42 16.87 -23.95
CA SER A 377 -13.84 16.59 -23.93
C SER A 377 -14.14 15.52 -22.88
N GLY A 378 -15.04 15.82 -21.94
CA GLY A 378 -15.48 14.91 -20.87
C GLY A 378 -14.72 15.11 -19.56
N GLY A 379 -15.48 15.18 -18.46
CA GLY A 379 -14.97 15.47 -17.10
C GLY A 379 -13.84 14.53 -16.69
N LEU A 380 -12.68 15.13 -16.41
CA LEU A 380 -11.49 14.45 -15.92
C LEU A 380 -10.81 15.35 -14.88
N ASN A 381 -10.24 14.74 -13.85
CA ASN A 381 -9.34 15.42 -12.92
C ASN A 381 -8.02 15.71 -13.63
N ILE A 382 -7.84 16.95 -14.07
CA ILE A 382 -6.58 17.39 -14.66
C ILE A 382 -5.59 17.64 -13.52
N ARG A 383 -4.56 16.80 -13.41
CA ARG A 383 -3.38 17.13 -12.59
C ARG A 383 -2.43 17.97 -13.43
N ILE A 384 -2.39 19.27 -13.13
CA ILE A 384 -1.41 20.19 -13.71
C ILE A 384 -0.26 20.35 -12.72
N TYR A 385 0.93 19.89 -13.09
CA TYR A 385 2.14 20.12 -12.31
C TYR A 385 2.69 21.51 -12.65
N LEU A 386 2.51 22.46 -11.72
CA LEU A 386 3.06 23.79 -11.83
C LEU A 386 4.32 23.89 -10.99
N PHE A 387 5.46 24.12 -11.65
CA PHE A 387 6.71 24.39 -10.94
C PHE A 387 6.93 25.91 -10.87
N LEU A 388 6.93 26.44 -9.65
CA LEU A 388 7.41 27.78 -9.35
C LEU A 388 8.90 27.69 -9.01
N GLN A 389 9.74 28.20 -9.89
CA GLN A 389 11.16 28.32 -9.60
C GLN A 389 11.35 29.54 -8.68
N ALA A 390 11.97 29.33 -7.52
CA ALA A 390 12.22 30.41 -6.56
C ALA A 390 12.98 31.56 -7.24
N GLY A 391 12.38 32.76 -7.25
CA GLY A 391 12.98 33.97 -7.81
C GLY A 391 12.58 34.34 -9.24
N THR A 392 11.65 33.64 -9.89
CA THR A 392 11.10 34.06 -11.20
C THR A 392 9.58 34.18 -11.17
N SER A 393 9.05 35.13 -11.94
CA SER A 393 7.60 35.33 -12.17
C SER A 393 7.05 34.46 -13.32
N THR A 394 7.79 33.42 -13.71
CA THR A 394 7.42 32.51 -14.80
C THR A 394 6.94 31.17 -14.25
N ILE A 395 5.72 30.78 -14.64
CA ILE A 395 5.14 29.46 -14.36
C ILE A 395 5.51 28.52 -15.52
N ARG A 396 6.04 27.33 -15.19
CA ARG A 396 6.32 26.29 -16.18
C ARG A 396 5.36 25.11 -15.98
N VAL A 397 4.68 24.71 -17.05
CA VAL A 397 3.82 23.51 -17.10
C VAL A 397 4.61 22.42 -17.81
N ASP A 398 4.96 21.33 -17.12
CA ASP A 398 5.63 20.17 -17.71
C ASP A 398 4.70 18.94 -17.61
N GLY A 399 4.34 18.38 -18.77
CA GLY A 399 3.66 17.08 -18.92
C GLY A 399 2.13 17.11 -18.80
N ILE A 400 1.44 16.55 -19.80
CA ILE A 400 0.01 16.19 -19.74
C ILE A 400 -0.08 14.72 -20.15
N ASP A 401 -0.61 13.88 -19.27
CA ASP A 401 -0.88 12.48 -19.58
C ASP A 401 -2.28 12.37 -20.21
N GLN A 402 -2.39 11.91 -21.46
CA GLN A 402 -3.65 11.89 -22.23
C GLN A 402 -4.23 10.48 -22.36
N LYS A 403 -5.51 10.30 -22.02
CA LYS A 403 -6.33 9.12 -22.39
C LYS A 403 -7.66 9.57 -23.00
N THR A 404 -8.04 8.97 -24.13
CA THR A 404 -9.07 9.46 -25.07
C THR A 404 -10.50 9.01 -24.74
N ILE A 405 -11.47 9.94 -24.56
CA ILE A 405 -12.94 9.79 -24.75
C ILE A 405 -13.55 11.16 -25.21
N SER A 406 -14.71 11.14 -25.88
CA SER A 406 -15.37 12.22 -26.65
C SER A 406 -16.52 12.95 -25.92
N GLY A 407 -16.64 14.28 -26.07
CA GLY A 407 -17.85 15.11 -25.87
C GLY A 407 -17.70 16.47 -25.14
N VAL A 408 -17.80 17.56 -25.91
CA VAL A 408 -17.90 19.03 -25.59
C VAL A 408 -16.65 19.74 -25.04
N ASP A 409 -16.15 20.72 -25.81
CA ASP A 409 -14.96 21.54 -25.52
C ASP A 409 -15.29 22.74 -24.60
N LYS A 410 -14.57 22.85 -23.47
CA LYS A 410 -14.50 24.08 -22.67
C LYS A 410 -13.12 24.72 -22.79
N THR A 411 -13.08 26.05 -22.73
CA THR A 411 -11.85 26.84 -22.74
C THR A 411 -11.49 27.23 -21.32
N TRP A 412 -10.30 26.83 -20.85
CA TRP A 412 -9.82 27.16 -19.51
C TRP A 412 -8.82 28.32 -19.56
N GLU A 413 -8.98 29.32 -18.70
CA GLU A 413 -8.09 30.47 -18.58
C GLU A 413 -7.64 30.64 -17.13
N PHE A 414 -6.32 30.78 -16.91
CA PHE A 414 -5.73 31.01 -15.60
C PHE A 414 -5.24 32.46 -15.51
N ARG A 415 -5.79 33.24 -14.58
CA ARG A 415 -5.43 34.64 -14.38
C ARG A 415 -4.75 34.84 -13.02
N PRO A 416 -3.50 35.30 -12.96
CA PRO A 416 -2.93 35.77 -11.71
C PRO A 416 -3.62 37.09 -11.30
N VAL A 417 -4.21 37.13 -10.11
CA VAL A 417 -4.87 38.34 -9.56
C VAL A 417 -4.34 38.57 -8.14
N GLY A 418 -3.35 39.46 -8.03
CA GLY A 418 -2.64 39.69 -6.77
C GLY A 418 -1.83 38.46 -6.33
N ASN A 419 -2.07 37.98 -5.10
CA ASN A 419 -1.46 36.76 -4.54
C ASN A 419 -2.29 35.48 -4.84
N ASN A 420 -3.33 35.59 -5.66
CA ASN A 420 -4.25 34.50 -5.96
C ASN A 420 -4.12 34.07 -7.42
N ILE A 421 -4.52 32.83 -7.70
CA ILE A 421 -4.75 32.35 -9.07
C ILE A 421 -6.27 32.16 -9.23
N GLU A 422 -6.85 32.85 -10.20
CA GLU A 422 -8.23 32.68 -10.62
C GLU A 422 -8.31 31.74 -11.83
N ILE A 423 -9.23 30.77 -11.79
CA ILE A 423 -9.46 29.77 -12.85
C ILE A 423 -10.82 30.05 -13.47
N TYR A 424 -10.83 30.32 -14.77
CA TYR A 424 -12.02 30.61 -15.55
C TYR A 424 -12.32 29.45 -16.50
N ALA A 425 -13.59 29.06 -16.63
CA ALA A 425 -14.09 28.18 -17.68
C ALA A 425 -15.05 28.97 -18.58
N ASP A 426 -14.76 29.01 -19.88
CA ASP A 426 -15.54 29.75 -20.89
C ASP A 426 -15.81 31.21 -20.49
N GLY A 427 -14.82 31.85 -19.86
CA GLY A 427 -14.87 33.26 -19.45
C GLY A 427 -15.59 33.52 -18.12
N SER A 428 -16.10 32.50 -17.44
CA SER A 428 -16.71 32.62 -16.10
C SER A 428 -15.75 32.13 -15.02
N LEU A 429 -15.62 32.85 -13.90
CA LEU A 429 -14.77 32.47 -12.78
C LEU A 429 -15.36 31.24 -12.07
N GLU A 430 -14.63 30.13 -12.07
CA GLU A 430 -15.05 28.89 -11.41
C GLU A 430 -14.40 28.75 -10.03
N HIS A 431 -13.14 29.16 -9.89
CA HIS A 431 -12.40 29.01 -8.63
C HIS A 431 -11.37 30.13 -8.42
N THR A 432 -11.24 30.59 -7.16
CA THR A 432 -10.12 31.43 -6.72
C THR A 432 -9.26 30.63 -5.74
N VAL A 433 -7.99 30.44 -6.05
CA VAL A 433 -7.01 29.85 -5.12
C VAL A 433 -6.36 30.99 -4.35
N VAL A 434 -6.70 31.12 -3.07
CA VAL A 434 -6.26 32.25 -2.23
C VAL A 434 -4.89 31.97 -1.62
N GLY A 435 -3.99 32.96 -1.76
CA GLY A 435 -2.56 32.89 -1.48
C GLY A 435 -2.18 32.25 -0.14
N GLN A 436 -1.49 31.12 -0.24
CA GLN A 436 -0.53 30.73 0.78
C GLN A 436 0.85 31.23 0.37
N THR A 437 1.56 31.87 1.29
CA THR A 437 2.94 32.32 1.07
C THR A 437 3.86 31.10 1.02
N PHE A 438 4.21 30.63 -0.17
CA PHE A 438 5.10 29.47 -0.33
C PHE A 438 6.57 29.89 -0.24
N ALA A 439 7.20 29.62 0.91
CA ALA A 439 8.65 29.64 1.05
C ALA A 439 9.21 28.24 0.74
N GLY A 440 9.46 27.94 -0.53
CA GLY A 440 10.08 26.68 -0.99
C GLY A 440 9.35 26.01 -2.14
N ALA A 441 10.03 25.06 -2.79
CA ALA A 441 9.46 24.23 -3.86
C ALA A 441 8.38 23.31 -3.27
N GLY A 442 7.13 23.78 -3.23
CA GLY A 442 5.96 23.02 -2.82
C GLY A 442 5.16 22.54 -4.03
N GLN A 443 4.73 21.29 -4.00
CA GLN A 443 3.77 20.72 -4.94
C GLN A 443 2.36 21.17 -4.53
N ILE A 444 1.61 21.79 -5.44
CA ILE A 444 0.19 22.09 -5.24
C ILE A 444 -0.60 20.96 -5.90
N GLU A 445 -1.19 20.08 -5.10
CA GLU A 445 -2.11 19.06 -5.59
C GLU A 445 -3.54 19.59 -5.47
N ILE A 446 -4.14 20.00 -6.60
CA ILE A 446 -5.57 20.31 -6.65
C ILE A 446 -6.29 18.98 -6.84
N ASN A 447 -6.61 18.31 -5.74
CA ASN A 447 -7.54 17.19 -5.77
C ASN A 447 -8.95 17.78 -5.95
N ASN A 448 -9.53 17.63 -7.14
CA ASN A 448 -10.97 17.77 -7.29
C ASN A 448 -11.64 16.90 -6.22
N ALA A 449 -12.64 17.45 -5.54
CA ALA A 449 -13.43 16.72 -4.56
C ALA A 449 -13.78 15.34 -5.14
N PRO A 450 -13.60 14.24 -4.37
CA PRO A 450 -13.95 12.92 -4.86
C PRO A 450 -15.39 12.94 -5.41
N PRO A 451 -15.68 12.22 -6.51
CA PRO A 451 -17.05 12.11 -6.98
C PRO A 451 -17.91 11.64 -5.81
N SER A 452 -19.10 12.24 -5.66
CA SER A 452 -20.04 12.00 -4.57
C SER A 452 -20.49 10.53 -4.53
N GLY A 453 -19.63 9.66 -4.02
CA GLY A 453 -19.97 8.31 -3.61
C GLY A 453 -20.82 8.40 -2.35
N THR A 454 -21.83 7.55 -2.26
CA THR A 454 -22.66 7.43 -1.06
C THR A 454 -21.83 6.78 0.04
N GLN A 455 -21.19 7.58 0.90
CA GLN A 455 -20.57 7.06 2.12
C GLN A 455 -21.66 6.82 3.17
N GLY A 456 -21.64 5.64 3.76
CA GLY A 456 -22.51 5.26 4.87
C GLY A 456 -21.83 4.23 5.76
N PHE A 457 -22.56 3.72 6.72
CA PHE A 457 -22.11 2.57 7.52
C PHE A 457 -23.28 1.63 7.76
N TYR A 458 -23.00 0.36 7.99
CA TYR A 458 -24.00 -0.58 8.48
C TYR A 458 -23.99 -0.51 10.01
N VAL A 459 -25.15 -0.29 10.61
CA VAL A 459 -25.35 -0.68 12.01
C VAL A 459 -25.64 -2.16 11.98
N ASP A 460 -24.68 -2.94 12.49
CA ASP A 460 -24.80 -4.39 12.47
C ASP A 460 -25.69 -4.85 13.63
N ASN A 461 -26.46 -5.90 13.40
CA ASN A 461 -27.13 -6.67 14.45
C ASN A 461 -28.04 -5.84 15.38
N ILE A 462 -29.10 -5.24 14.84
CA ILE A 462 -30.22 -4.69 15.63
C ILE A 462 -31.29 -5.77 15.77
N GLN A 463 -31.75 -6.02 16.98
CA GLN A 463 -32.90 -6.90 17.26
C GLN A 463 -34.00 -6.10 17.97
N LYS A 464 -35.25 -6.34 17.57
CA LYS A 464 -36.43 -5.72 18.16
C LYS A 464 -37.01 -6.62 19.26
N TYR A 465 -37.24 -6.07 20.45
CA TYR A 465 -38.01 -6.74 21.50
C TYR A 465 -39.36 -6.03 21.67
N THR A 466 -40.46 -6.77 21.54
CA THR A 466 -41.82 -6.29 21.77
C THR A 466 -42.47 -7.03 22.93
N GLY A 467 -42.91 -6.29 23.95
CA GLY A 467 -43.72 -6.83 25.03
C GLY A 467 -45.13 -7.18 24.57
N THR A 468 -45.81 -8.03 25.35
CA THR A 468 -47.22 -8.37 25.11
C THR A 468 -48.11 -7.16 25.42
N ALA A 469 -48.43 -6.36 24.40
CA ALA A 469 -49.54 -5.39 24.30
C ALA A 469 -49.23 -3.88 24.12
N GLN A 470 -48.12 -3.49 23.49
CA GLN A 470 -48.04 -2.17 22.84
C GLN A 470 -47.67 -2.25 21.36
N THR A 471 -48.26 -1.35 20.57
CA THR A 471 -48.12 -1.26 19.12
C THR A 471 -47.16 -0.13 18.78
N SER A 472 -46.11 -0.48 18.04
CA SER A 472 -45.03 0.32 17.44
C SER A 472 -43.89 0.75 18.36
N ASN A 473 -42.72 0.17 18.11
CA ASN A 473 -41.47 0.84 18.44
C ASN A 473 -41.33 1.99 17.42
N ASP A 474 -40.99 3.21 17.87
CA ASP A 474 -40.67 4.30 16.94
C ASP A 474 -39.39 4.00 16.15
N ASP A 475 -39.22 4.67 15.00
CA ASP A 475 -37.99 4.62 14.21
C ASP A 475 -36.75 4.99 15.06
N ILE A 476 -35.60 4.42 14.72
CA ILE A 476 -34.33 4.76 15.34
C ILE A 476 -33.68 5.90 14.55
N THR A 477 -33.36 6.99 15.22
CA THR A 477 -32.53 8.07 14.66
C THR A 477 -31.06 7.76 14.92
N VAL A 478 -30.27 7.73 13.85
CA VAL A 478 -28.83 7.49 13.88
C VAL A 478 -28.11 8.78 13.54
N GLU A 479 -27.23 9.21 14.42
CA GLU A 479 -26.45 10.44 14.26
C GLU A 479 -24.95 10.19 14.44
N ILE A 480 -24.10 10.99 13.80
CA ILE A 480 -22.71 11.14 14.20
C ILE A 480 -22.57 12.47 14.95
N GLN A 481 -22.15 12.41 16.20
CA GLN A 481 -21.96 13.58 17.05
C GLN A 481 -20.48 13.79 17.38
N THR A 482 -20.07 15.04 17.60
CA THR A 482 -18.71 15.34 18.09
C THR A 482 -18.50 14.81 19.51
N ASP A 483 -17.26 14.49 19.87
CA ASP A 483 -16.87 14.12 21.24
C ASP A 483 -16.89 15.32 22.22
N ASN A 484 -17.24 15.05 23.47
CA ASN A 484 -17.15 15.96 24.61
C ASN A 484 -16.52 15.26 25.84
N GLY A 485 -15.26 14.84 25.71
CA GLY A 485 -14.51 14.23 26.81
C GLY A 485 -14.78 12.72 26.96
N GLY A 486 -14.95 12.02 25.84
CA GLY A 486 -15.29 10.60 25.80
C GLY A 486 -16.79 10.31 25.77
N GLU A 487 -17.64 11.33 25.69
CA GLU A 487 -19.11 11.25 25.62
C GLU A 487 -19.65 12.01 24.39
N PRO A 488 -20.83 11.64 23.86
CA PRO A 488 -21.49 12.42 22.81
C PRO A 488 -21.79 13.87 23.25
N SER A 489 -21.40 14.83 22.43
CA SER A 489 -21.56 16.27 22.72
C SER A 489 -23.00 16.80 22.58
N GLY A 490 -23.93 16.04 21.99
CA GLY A 490 -25.24 16.54 21.57
C GLY A 490 -25.20 17.41 20.31
N THR A 491 -24.02 17.62 19.71
CA THR A 491 -23.86 18.38 18.45
C THR A 491 -23.65 17.41 17.29
N VAL A 492 -24.64 17.31 16.42
CA VAL A 492 -24.60 16.46 15.22
C VAL A 492 -23.65 17.06 14.18
N VAL A 493 -22.78 16.24 13.62
CA VAL A 493 -21.93 16.62 12.48
C VAL A 493 -22.82 16.93 11.29
N THR A 494 -22.47 17.96 10.52
CA THR A 494 -23.25 18.36 9.33
C THR A 494 -23.53 17.17 8.41
N SER A 495 -24.81 16.98 8.07
CA SER A 495 -25.33 15.87 7.25
C SER A 495 -25.22 14.47 7.84
N ALA A 496 -24.83 14.34 9.11
CA ALA A 496 -24.63 13.05 9.78
C ALA A 496 -25.87 12.58 10.56
N SER A 497 -27.05 12.64 9.95
CA SER A 497 -28.30 12.12 10.53
C SER A 497 -29.05 11.24 9.53
N ALA A 498 -29.54 10.09 9.99
CA ALA A 498 -30.26 9.10 9.21
C ALA A 498 -31.32 8.39 10.07
N ILE A 499 -32.28 7.74 9.41
CA ILE A 499 -33.39 7.03 10.07
C ILE A 499 -33.33 5.55 9.70
N ILE A 500 -33.38 4.68 10.71
CA ILE A 500 -33.68 3.25 10.56
C ILE A 500 -35.17 3.08 10.84
N LEU A 501 -35.91 2.67 9.81
CA LEU A 501 -37.34 2.43 9.93
C LEU A 501 -37.61 1.22 10.83
N GLU A 502 -38.59 1.31 11.73
CA GLU A 502 -38.99 0.20 12.60
C GLU A 502 -39.22 -1.08 11.78
N SER A 503 -39.89 -0.93 10.63
CA SER A 503 -40.23 -2.04 9.72
C SER A 503 -39.02 -2.77 9.12
N SER A 504 -37.81 -2.21 9.25
CA SER A 504 -36.57 -2.86 8.78
C SER A 504 -35.91 -3.75 9.83
N VAL A 505 -36.36 -3.69 11.08
CA VAL A 505 -35.83 -4.49 12.20
C VAL A 505 -36.72 -5.70 12.44
N THR A 506 -36.13 -6.89 12.47
CA THR A 506 -36.84 -8.15 12.79
C THR A 506 -36.83 -8.46 14.28
N GLU A 507 -37.83 -9.20 14.75
CA GLU A 507 -37.95 -9.62 16.16
C GLU A 507 -37.11 -10.88 16.48
N ASP A 508 -36.94 -11.78 15.50
CA ASP A 508 -36.44 -13.14 15.75
C ASP A 508 -34.91 -13.27 15.79
N ASP A 509 -34.17 -12.37 15.15
CA ASP A 509 -32.70 -12.42 15.10
C ASP A 509 -32.10 -11.03 14.87
N PHE A 510 -30.81 -10.91 15.20
CA PHE A 510 -30.00 -9.76 14.90
C PHE A 510 -29.81 -9.62 13.39
N THR A 511 -30.22 -8.48 12.82
CA THR A 511 -30.09 -8.20 11.38
C THR A 511 -29.15 -7.03 11.12
N ILE A 512 -28.34 -7.13 10.05
CA ILE A 512 -27.48 -6.04 9.57
C ILE A 512 -28.36 -5.02 8.83
N ILE A 513 -28.39 -3.76 9.28
CA ILE A 513 -29.20 -2.71 8.66
C ILE A 513 -28.29 -1.61 8.08
N PRO A 514 -28.38 -1.32 6.76
CA PRO A 514 -27.65 -0.21 6.17
C PRO A 514 -28.16 1.13 6.70
N VAL A 515 -27.24 1.97 7.18
CA VAL A 515 -27.49 3.38 7.48
C VAL A 515 -26.86 4.23 6.37
N THR A 516 -27.70 4.82 5.56
CA THR A 516 -27.28 5.71 4.47
C THR A 516 -27.59 7.16 4.82
N PHE A 517 -26.55 8.00 4.86
CA PHE A 517 -26.73 9.45 4.94
C PHE A 517 -27.08 10.01 3.57
N SER A 518 -28.08 10.89 3.52
CA SER A 518 -28.49 11.54 2.26
C SER A 518 -27.37 12.39 1.64
N THR A 519 -26.47 12.89 2.48
CA THR A 519 -25.21 13.52 2.08
C THR A 519 -24.11 13.00 3.00
N PRO A 520 -23.00 12.47 2.47
CA PRO A 520 -21.87 12.00 3.28
C PRO A 520 -21.41 13.04 4.32
N PRO A 521 -21.32 12.69 5.61
CA PRO A 521 -20.80 13.59 6.62
C PRO A 521 -19.30 13.79 6.45
N SER A 522 -18.82 15.02 6.64
CA SER A 522 -17.38 15.33 6.59
C SER A 522 -16.76 15.22 7.99
N LEU A 523 -15.89 14.23 8.18
CA LEU A 523 -15.18 14.00 9.45
C LEU A 523 -13.74 14.53 9.36
N THR A 524 -13.24 15.10 10.45
CA THR A 524 -11.86 15.60 10.54
C THR A 524 -10.96 14.50 11.09
N SER A 525 -9.87 14.20 10.40
CA SER A 525 -8.89 13.20 10.86
C SER A 525 -8.30 13.59 12.22
N GLY A 526 -8.18 12.61 13.12
CA GLY A 526 -7.65 12.81 14.48
C GLY A 526 -8.63 13.41 15.48
N VAL A 527 -9.91 13.57 15.10
CA VAL A 527 -11.00 13.97 16.00
C VAL A 527 -11.84 12.74 16.33
N ASP A 528 -12.20 12.59 17.61
CA ASP A 528 -13.09 11.53 18.08
C ASP A 528 -14.56 11.90 17.83
N TYR A 529 -15.35 10.92 17.42
CA TYR A 529 -16.77 11.05 17.11
C TYR A 529 -17.55 9.90 17.74
N HIS A 530 -18.84 10.13 17.98
CA HIS A 530 -19.76 9.13 18.51
C HIS A 530 -20.83 8.80 17.49
N ILE A 531 -21.10 7.51 17.28
CA ILE A 531 -22.31 7.05 16.59
C ILE A 531 -23.41 6.96 17.67
N VAL A 532 -24.41 7.81 17.56
CA VAL A 532 -25.50 7.93 18.53
C VAL A 532 -26.77 7.35 17.93
N LEU A 533 -27.31 6.33 18.59
CA LEU A 533 -28.60 5.73 18.25
C LEU A 533 -29.63 6.14 19.28
N THR A 534 -30.70 6.79 18.84
CA THR A 534 -31.79 7.24 19.70
C THR A 534 -33.12 6.71 19.19
N GLN A 535 -34.01 6.37 20.11
CA GLN A 535 -35.36 5.95 19.81
C GLN A 535 -36.32 6.82 20.63
N ALA A 536 -37.37 7.34 20.00
CA ALA A 536 -38.47 7.93 20.74
C ALA A 536 -39.35 6.81 21.35
N GLY A 537 -39.93 7.05 22.52
CA GLY A 537 -40.98 6.18 23.05
C GLY A 537 -40.58 4.76 23.51
N GLY A 538 -39.30 4.41 23.55
CA GLY A 538 -38.85 3.11 24.10
C GLY A 538 -39.15 2.97 25.60
N ASP A 539 -39.46 1.74 26.04
CA ASP A 539 -39.67 1.41 27.44
C ASP A 539 -38.98 0.08 27.83
N ALA A 540 -39.14 -0.35 29.09
CA ALA A 540 -38.50 -1.58 29.60
C ALA A 540 -39.00 -2.89 28.94
N GLN A 541 -40.09 -2.84 28.20
CA GLN A 541 -40.69 -3.97 27.48
C GLN A 541 -40.57 -3.84 25.95
N ASN A 542 -40.40 -2.61 25.44
CA ASN A 542 -40.40 -2.26 24.04
C ASN A 542 -39.13 -1.47 23.73
N PHE A 543 -38.06 -2.18 23.36
CA PHE A 543 -36.75 -1.60 23.11
C PHE A 543 -36.04 -2.32 21.96
N TYR A 544 -35.04 -1.66 21.40
CA TYR A 544 -34.07 -2.29 20.52
C TYR A 544 -32.87 -2.78 21.32
N SER A 545 -32.43 -4.00 21.05
CA SER A 545 -31.14 -4.48 21.51
C SER A 545 -30.13 -4.44 20.36
N PHE A 546 -28.88 -4.28 20.72
CA PHE A 546 -27.75 -4.25 19.79
C PHE A 546 -26.76 -5.32 20.21
N LYS A 547 -26.11 -5.94 19.23
CA LYS A 547 -25.05 -6.89 19.52
C LYS A 547 -23.79 -6.16 19.99
N ILE A 548 -23.25 -6.62 21.11
CA ILE A 548 -22.04 -6.09 21.72
C ILE A 548 -20.91 -7.13 21.67
N ASN A 549 -19.67 -6.68 21.56
CA ASN A 549 -18.48 -7.48 21.83
C ASN A 549 -18.06 -7.25 23.28
N THR A 550 -18.09 -8.29 24.12
CA THR A 550 -17.62 -8.19 25.51
C THR A 550 -16.13 -8.50 25.67
N ALA A 551 -15.42 -8.82 24.58
CA ALA A 551 -14.00 -9.12 24.61
C ALA A 551 -13.11 -7.85 24.68
N GLY A 552 -13.67 -6.67 24.37
CA GLY A 552 -12.93 -5.40 24.39
C GLY A 552 -11.81 -5.33 23.36
N ASP A 553 -12.00 -5.95 22.20
CA ASP A 553 -10.96 -6.06 21.17
C ASP A 553 -10.64 -4.71 20.52
N TYR A 554 -11.57 -3.75 20.56
CA TYR A 554 -11.34 -2.42 19.99
C TYR A 554 -10.78 -1.50 21.08
N THR A 555 -9.45 -1.40 21.16
CA THR A 555 -8.74 -0.61 22.19
C THR A 555 -9.13 0.89 22.28
N GLN A 556 -9.79 1.44 21.26
CA GLN A 556 -10.33 2.80 21.23
C GLN A 556 -11.87 2.85 21.25
N GLY A 557 -12.54 1.70 21.18
CA GLY A 557 -13.99 1.55 21.29
C GLY A 557 -14.44 1.56 22.73
N LYS A 558 -15.57 2.24 22.96
CA LYS A 558 -16.36 2.15 24.19
C LYS A 558 -17.81 2.38 23.83
N ILE A 559 -18.72 1.61 24.42
CA ILE A 559 -20.14 1.97 24.41
C ILE A 559 -20.42 2.93 25.56
N ASN A 560 -21.16 3.99 25.28
CA ASN A 560 -21.78 4.85 26.28
C ASN A 560 -23.29 4.68 26.23
N VAL A 561 -23.93 4.47 27.38
CA VAL A 561 -25.39 4.31 27.48
C VAL A 561 -25.98 5.50 28.23
N SER A 562 -27.08 6.05 27.72
CA SER A 562 -27.89 7.06 28.40
C SER A 562 -29.30 6.53 28.63
N THR A 563 -29.87 6.82 29.81
CA THR A 563 -31.26 6.47 30.17
C THR A 563 -32.14 7.71 30.39
N ASP A 564 -31.60 8.90 30.13
CA ASP A 564 -32.23 10.20 30.38
C ASP A 564 -32.17 11.11 29.12
N ALA A 565 -32.33 10.49 27.95
CA ALA A 565 -32.34 11.14 26.64
C ALA A 565 -31.04 11.93 26.33
N GLY A 566 -29.89 11.37 26.71
CA GLY A 566 -28.57 11.92 26.42
C GLY A 566 -28.12 13.01 27.41
N SER A 567 -28.83 13.20 28.52
CA SER A 567 -28.44 14.21 29.54
C SER A 567 -27.24 13.74 30.36
N THR A 568 -27.14 12.43 30.62
CA THR A 568 -25.99 11.78 31.23
C THR A 568 -25.64 10.48 30.50
N TRP A 569 -24.36 10.14 30.50
CA TRP A 569 -23.81 8.94 29.86
C TRP A 569 -23.08 8.08 30.88
N THR A 570 -23.17 6.76 30.72
CA THR A 570 -22.40 5.78 31.50
C THR A 570 -21.61 4.91 30.56
N ALA A 571 -20.28 4.95 30.67
CA ALA A 571 -19.37 4.14 29.87
C ALA A 571 -19.41 2.67 30.28
N GLN A 572 -19.52 1.78 29.28
CA GLN A 572 -19.38 0.33 29.42
C GLN A 572 -17.97 -0.08 29.00
N ALA A 573 -17.05 -0.15 29.96
CA ALA A 573 -15.62 -0.26 29.69
C ALA A 573 -15.15 -1.58 29.07
N LEU A 574 -16.02 -2.59 29.00
CA LEU A 574 -15.71 -3.92 28.45
C LEU A 574 -16.54 -4.25 27.20
N GLU A 575 -17.35 -3.31 26.72
CA GLU A 575 -18.30 -3.55 25.65
C GLU A 575 -18.02 -2.63 24.45
N ASP A 576 -17.92 -3.24 23.26
CA ASP A 576 -17.82 -2.56 21.97
C ASP A 576 -19.07 -2.82 21.12
N LEU A 577 -19.54 -1.81 20.38
CA LEU A 577 -20.64 -1.98 19.45
C LEU A 577 -20.14 -2.68 18.18
N TRP A 578 -20.89 -3.67 17.67
CA TRP A 578 -20.61 -4.25 16.36
C TRP A 578 -21.16 -3.34 15.26
N PHE A 579 -20.30 -2.90 14.33
CA PHE A 579 -20.71 -2.18 13.13
C PHE A 579 -19.76 -2.47 11.97
N LYS A 580 -20.18 -2.16 10.74
CA LYS A 580 -19.33 -2.26 9.54
C LYS A 580 -19.34 -0.95 8.80
N LEU A 581 -18.17 -0.44 8.46
CA LEU A 581 -18.05 0.69 7.54
C LEU A 581 -18.14 0.17 6.11
N TYR A 582 -18.79 0.93 5.22
CA TYR A 582 -18.68 0.69 3.79
C TYR A 582 -18.36 1.98 3.09
N ASP A 583 -17.35 1.93 2.23
CA ASP A 583 -17.11 2.99 1.28
C ASP A 583 -17.53 2.46 -0.10
N SER A 584 -18.39 3.22 -0.79
CA SER A 584 -18.62 2.96 -2.20
C SER A 584 -17.46 3.58 -2.97
N PHE A 585 -16.32 2.90 -3.01
CA PHE A 585 -15.27 3.31 -3.94
C PHE A 585 -15.80 3.17 -5.36
N PRO A 586 -15.51 4.12 -6.27
CA PRO A 586 -15.59 3.83 -7.69
C PRO A 586 -14.80 2.54 -7.94
N THR A 587 -15.32 1.63 -8.77
CA THR A 587 -14.88 0.23 -8.99
C THR A 587 -13.41 0.01 -9.36
N ASP A 588 -12.60 1.07 -9.37
CA ASP A 588 -11.21 1.08 -9.79
C ASP A 588 -10.22 1.19 -8.60
N PHE A 589 -10.71 1.23 -7.35
CA PHE A 589 -9.89 1.13 -6.13
C PHE A 589 -10.26 -0.11 -5.32
N ASN A 590 -9.47 -1.17 -5.46
CA ASN A 590 -9.50 -2.32 -4.56
C ASN A 590 -8.72 -1.96 -3.29
N LEU A 591 -9.43 -1.48 -2.27
CA LEU A 591 -8.97 -1.48 -0.90
C LEU A 591 -9.86 -2.46 -0.12
N ASP A 592 -9.47 -3.73 -0.08
CA ASP A 592 -10.05 -4.69 0.87
C ASP A 592 -9.59 -4.27 2.27
N VAL A 593 -10.48 -3.60 3.00
CA VAL A 593 -10.34 -3.43 4.45
C VAL A 593 -11.23 -4.49 5.11
N GLU A 594 -10.71 -5.71 5.17
CA GLU A 594 -11.30 -6.81 5.94
C GLU A 594 -10.92 -6.62 7.40
N PHE A 595 -11.89 -6.23 8.24
CA PHE A 595 -11.74 -6.35 9.70
C PHE A 595 -12.20 -7.75 10.10
N ASP A 596 -11.26 -8.68 10.17
CA ASP A 596 -11.46 -10.01 10.74
C ASP A 596 -11.69 -9.91 12.25
N TYR A 597 -12.87 -10.30 12.73
CA TYR A 597 -13.13 -10.55 14.15
C TYR A 597 -13.49 -12.02 14.36
N PHE A 598 -12.65 -12.72 15.14
CA PHE A 598 -12.81 -14.13 15.51
C PHE A 598 -13.93 -14.32 16.54
N LEU A 599 -14.77 -15.33 16.30
CA LEU A 599 -15.87 -15.75 17.17
C LEU A 599 -15.39 -16.72 18.26
N THR A 600 -15.66 -16.42 19.53
CA THR A 600 -15.96 -17.45 20.54
C THR A 600 -17.27 -17.14 21.22
N HIS A 601 -18.26 -17.99 20.94
CA HIS A 601 -19.59 -17.99 21.53
C HIS A 601 -19.50 -18.29 23.04
N HIS A 602 -19.96 -17.36 23.89
CA HIS A 602 -20.40 -17.68 25.24
C HIS A 602 -21.75 -16.99 25.46
N SER A 603 -22.81 -17.80 25.56
CA SER A 603 -24.11 -17.33 26.01
C SER A 603 -24.08 -17.15 27.53
N VAL A 604 -24.49 -15.98 28.00
CA VAL A 604 -24.98 -15.80 29.38
C VAL A 604 -26.31 -15.08 29.29
N ALA A 605 -27.28 -15.60 30.03
CA ALA A 605 -28.67 -15.16 30.12
C ALA A 605 -28.83 -13.84 30.87
#